data_AF-A0A7V1Z6M9-F1
#
_entry.id   AF-A0A7V1Z6M9-F1
#
_cell.length_a   1.000
_cell.length_b   1.000
_cell.length_c   1.000
_cell.angle_alpha   90.00
_cell.angle_beta   90.00
_cell.angle_gamma   90.00
#
_symmetry.space_group_name_H-M   'P 1'
#
loop_
_entity.id
_entity.type
_entity.pdbx_description
1 polymer ?
#
loop_
_entity_poly.entity_id
_entity_poly.type
_entity_poly.pdbx_seq_one_letter_code
_entity_poly.pdbx_strand_id
1 'polypeptide(L)'
;MTEQRNVRLGFETLEDRGVPAGVVRTSFHLGLLTLTGDNLNNSVRLQFGSTGRTVSILGLDNTVIAGPNFANGVRDISINMQGGNDLVLIWGGTLAGSVSMNMGQGSDRVIIGYTTIGNKLTITDPLGPIEVAITVATIQNSTAILSSPNDDTVTLVQSNFRGPFLLNTGNGADDVTLTGSNFNSSFLGLLGDGNDIIRLTNCFFGQPGVLDGGNGTDTLTQVGVIGTPVTISIP
;
A
#
# COMPACT_ATOMS: atom_id res chain seq x y z
N MET A 1 -50.13 16.88 57.39
CA MET A 1 -48.69 17.08 57.10
C MET A 1 -48.32 16.05 56.06
N THR A 2 -47.95 16.49 54.85
CA THR A 2 -47.64 15.60 53.73
C THR A 2 -46.22 15.95 53.28
N GLU A 3 -45.26 15.06 53.50
CA GLU A 3 -43.87 15.27 53.06
C GLU A 3 -43.78 15.07 51.55
N GLN A 4 -43.35 16.12 50.86
CA GLN A 4 -43.06 16.09 49.43
C GLN A 4 -41.65 15.50 49.25
N ARG A 5 -41.56 14.25 48.80
CA ARG A 5 -40.28 13.61 48.45
C ARG A 5 -39.74 14.22 47.15
N ASN A 6 -38.66 14.99 47.27
CA ASN A 6 -37.88 15.45 46.12
C ASN A 6 -37.08 14.28 45.52
N VAL A 7 -37.55 13.76 44.37
CA VAL A 7 -36.77 12.83 43.56
C VAL A 7 -35.88 13.67 42.65
N ARG A 8 -34.55 13.62 42.86
CA ARG A 8 -33.60 14.17 41.89
C ARG A 8 -33.31 13.11 40.84
N LEU A 9 -33.45 13.48 39.56
CA LEU A 9 -32.98 12.66 38.46
C LEU A 9 -31.45 12.59 38.54
N GLY A 10 -30.91 11.39 38.76
CA GLY A 10 -29.49 11.14 38.60
C GLY A 10 -29.18 11.13 37.11
N PHE A 11 -28.52 12.17 36.62
CA PHE A 11 -27.89 12.12 35.31
C PHE A 11 -26.52 11.46 35.50
N GLU A 12 -26.38 10.25 35.00
CA GLU A 12 -25.07 9.65 34.75
C GLU A 12 -24.54 10.23 33.44
N THR A 13 -23.31 10.76 33.47
CA THR A 13 -22.64 11.23 32.26
C THR A 13 -22.39 10.00 31.40
N LEU A 14 -23.03 9.93 30.23
CA LEU A 14 -22.75 8.89 29.25
C LEU A 14 -21.25 8.91 28.94
N GLU A 15 -20.63 7.74 28.93
CA GLU A 15 -19.23 7.56 28.54
C GLU A 15 -19.00 8.18 27.15
N ASP A 16 -17.83 8.80 26.98
CA ASP A 16 -17.45 9.38 25.70
C ASP A 16 -17.39 8.26 24.66
N ARG A 17 -18.39 8.21 23.78
CA ARG A 17 -18.42 7.26 22.67
C ARG A 17 -17.54 7.82 21.58
N GLY A 18 -16.22 7.58 21.69
CA GLY A 18 -15.29 7.81 20.58
C GLY A 18 -15.85 7.12 19.34
N VAL A 19 -16.29 7.91 18.37
CA VAL A 19 -16.78 7.39 17.09
C VAL A 19 -15.57 6.71 16.44
N PRO A 20 -15.68 5.43 16.00
CA PRO A 20 -14.59 4.79 15.27
C PRO A 20 -14.12 5.67 14.12
N ALA A 21 -12.80 5.76 13.92
CA ALA A 21 -12.26 6.53 12.79
C ALA A 21 -12.66 5.89 11.44
N GLY A 22 -12.87 4.57 11.44
CA GLY A 22 -13.37 3.75 10.34
C GLY A 22 -13.53 2.30 10.79
N VAL A 23 -14.15 1.46 9.96
CA VAL A 23 -14.36 0.03 10.20
C VAL A 23 -13.80 -0.79 9.04
N VAL A 24 -12.82 -1.65 9.33
CA VAL A 24 -12.34 -2.66 8.38
C VAL A 24 -12.97 -4.00 8.70
N ARG A 25 -13.81 -4.48 7.80
CA ARG A 25 -14.38 -5.82 7.85
C ARG A 25 -13.38 -6.83 7.35
N THR A 26 -13.23 -7.94 8.08
CA THR A 26 -12.27 -8.98 7.71
C THR A 26 -12.98 -10.32 7.54
N SER A 27 -12.46 -11.16 6.65
CA SER A 27 -12.91 -12.54 6.50
C SER A 27 -11.76 -13.43 6.05
N PHE A 28 -11.82 -14.71 6.41
CA PHE A 28 -10.83 -15.68 5.99
C PHE A 28 -11.53 -16.95 5.48
N HIS A 29 -11.29 -17.30 4.22
CA HIS A 29 -11.91 -18.46 3.59
C HIS A 29 -10.94 -19.11 2.60
N LEU A 30 -10.72 -20.42 2.73
CA LEU A 30 -9.90 -21.24 1.82
C LEU A 30 -8.48 -20.67 1.56
N GLY A 31 -7.87 -20.04 2.57
CA GLY A 31 -6.53 -19.47 2.44
C GLY A 31 -6.51 -18.02 1.92
N LEU A 32 -7.65 -17.47 1.52
CA LEU A 32 -7.77 -16.06 1.18
C LEU A 32 -8.16 -15.25 2.42
N LEU A 33 -7.32 -14.29 2.80
CA LEU A 33 -7.61 -13.28 3.80
C LEU A 33 -8.12 -12.02 3.09
N THR A 34 -9.35 -11.62 3.36
CA THR A 34 -9.97 -10.43 2.77
C THR A 34 -10.16 -9.35 3.83
N LEU A 35 -9.72 -8.13 3.52
CA LEU A 35 -9.98 -6.92 4.30
C LEU A 35 -10.80 -5.97 3.43
N THR A 36 -11.84 -5.36 4.00
CA THR A 36 -12.69 -4.39 3.33
C THR A 36 -12.96 -3.20 4.24
N GLY A 37 -12.43 -2.04 3.88
CA GLY A 37 -12.69 -0.77 4.56
C GLY A 37 -14.13 -0.28 4.36
N ASP A 38 -14.43 0.85 4.98
CA ASP A 38 -15.63 1.65 4.76
C ASP A 38 -15.28 2.95 4.03
N ASN A 39 -16.18 3.93 3.96
CA ASN A 39 -15.90 5.22 3.30
C ASN A 39 -15.30 6.27 4.27
N LEU A 40 -14.62 5.82 5.31
CA LEU A 40 -13.96 6.64 6.31
C LEU A 40 -12.48 6.27 6.38
N ASN A 41 -11.67 7.08 7.06
CA ASN A 41 -10.24 6.82 7.18
C ASN A 41 -9.99 5.52 7.96
N ASN A 42 -9.31 4.57 7.34
CA ASN A 42 -8.91 3.31 7.95
C ASN A 42 -7.39 3.17 7.99
N SER A 43 -6.86 2.79 9.13
CA SER A 43 -5.44 2.54 9.35
C SER A 43 -5.28 1.12 9.85
N VAL A 44 -4.62 0.25 9.09
CA VAL A 44 -4.45 -1.16 9.40
C VAL A 44 -3.01 -1.64 9.26
N ARG A 45 -2.62 -2.54 10.15
CA ARG A 45 -1.35 -3.25 10.09
C ARG A 45 -1.56 -4.74 9.98
N LEU A 46 -0.95 -5.35 8.97
CA LEU A 46 -0.82 -6.78 8.81
C LEU A 46 0.58 -7.20 9.27
N GLN A 47 0.61 -8.09 10.26
CA GLN A 47 1.84 -8.66 10.79
C GLN A 47 1.87 -10.16 10.52
N PHE A 48 2.83 -10.60 9.71
CA PHE A 48 3.06 -12.02 9.48
C PHE A 48 3.73 -12.67 10.68
N GLY A 49 3.28 -13.89 11.00
CA GLY A 49 3.97 -14.75 11.95
C GLY A 49 5.16 -15.47 11.31
N SER A 50 5.96 -16.15 12.15
CA SER A 50 7.22 -16.78 11.77
C SER A 50 7.11 -17.86 10.69
N THR A 51 5.94 -18.48 10.52
CA THR A 51 5.70 -19.56 9.54
C THR A 51 5.26 -19.04 8.17
N GLY A 52 5.00 -17.74 8.04
CA GLY A 52 4.53 -17.12 6.80
C GLY A 52 3.13 -17.55 6.31
N ARG A 53 2.37 -18.22 7.18
CA ARG A 53 0.97 -18.63 6.93
C ARG A 53 0.01 -18.05 7.94
N THR A 54 0.52 -17.43 8.99
CA THR A 54 -0.28 -16.76 10.01
C THR A 54 -0.17 -15.26 9.83
N VAL A 55 -1.30 -14.56 9.85
CA VAL A 55 -1.36 -13.10 9.74
C VAL A 55 -2.21 -12.57 10.89
N SER A 56 -1.67 -11.63 11.66
CA SER A 56 -2.42 -10.82 12.62
C SER A 56 -2.78 -9.49 11.97
N ILE A 57 -4.00 -9.02 12.19
CA ILE A 57 -4.53 -7.76 11.69
C ILE A 57 -4.78 -6.85 12.88
N LEU A 58 -4.17 -5.68 12.88
CA LEU A 58 -4.35 -4.66 13.91
C LEU A 58 -5.00 -3.44 13.26
N GLY A 59 -6.08 -2.97 13.87
CA GLY A 59 -6.58 -1.61 13.60
C GLY A 59 -5.70 -0.60 14.34
N LEU A 60 -5.34 0.47 13.66
CA LEU A 60 -4.59 1.62 14.17
C LEU A 60 -5.50 2.84 14.14
N ASP A 61 -5.09 3.96 14.75
CA ASP A 61 -5.81 5.25 14.68
C ASP A 61 -7.33 5.18 14.95
N ASN A 62 -7.74 4.31 15.88
CA ASN A 62 -9.14 4.00 16.21
C ASN A 62 -9.97 3.33 15.10
N THR A 63 -9.32 2.77 14.07
CA THR A 63 -9.95 1.85 13.12
C THR A 63 -10.34 0.56 13.83
N VAL A 64 -11.61 0.17 13.67
CA VAL A 64 -12.16 -1.03 14.26
C VAL A 64 -12.07 -2.20 13.29
N ILE A 65 -11.51 -3.32 13.74
CA ILE A 65 -11.50 -4.57 12.97
C ILE A 65 -12.78 -5.36 13.24
N ALA A 66 -13.66 -5.43 12.26
CA ALA A 66 -14.92 -6.16 12.32
C ALA A 66 -14.81 -7.53 11.63
N GLY A 67 -14.30 -8.52 12.36
CA GLY A 67 -14.11 -9.88 11.85
C GLY A 67 -12.91 -10.58 12.51
N PRO A 68 -12.45 -11.73 11.97
CA PRO A 68 -11.22 -12.36 12.42
C PRO A 68 -10.04 -11.39 12.28
N ASN A 69 -9.42 -11.04 13.40
CA ASN A 69 -8.19 -10.26 13.47
C ASN A 69 -6.92 -11.13 13.43
N PHE A 70 -7.10 -12.45 13.24
CA PHE A 70 -6.03 -13.42 13.07
C PHE A 70 -6.48 -14.51 12.10
N ALA A 71 -5.60 -14.90 11.19
CA ALA A 71 -5.84 -16.01 10.28
C ALA A 71 -4.62 -16.93 10.23
N ASN A 72 -4.86 -18.25 10.20
CA ASN A 72 -3.84 -19.28 10.00
C ASN A 72 -4.12 -20.03 8.70
N GLY A 73 -3.09 -20.24 7.90
CA GLY A 73 -3.18 -20.87 6.59
C GLY A 73 -3.34 -19.88 5.44
N VAL A 74 -3.06 -18.60 5.66
CA VAL A 74 -3.11 -17.55 4.63
C VAL A 74 -2.19 -17.91 3.47
N ARG A 75 -2.74 -17.82 2.27
CA ARG A 75 -2.08 -18.03 0.99
C ARG A 75 -2.10 -16.73 0.20
N ASP A 76 -3.23 -16.05 0.17
CA ASP A 76 -3.41 -14.79 -0.54
C ASP A 76 -4.10 -13.77 0.35
N ILE A 77 -3.83 -12.49 0.08
CA ILE A 77 -4.42 -11.35 0.79
C ILE A 77 -5.07 -10.44 -0.25
N SER A 78 -6.33 -10.10 -0.01
CA SER A 78 -7.09 -9.13 -0.79
C SER A 78 -7.54 -7.99 0.10
N ILE A 79 -7.22 -6.75 -0.26
CA ILE A 79 -7.55 -5.55 0.50
C ILE A 79 -8.31 -4.60 -0.42
N ASN A 80 -9.45 -4.10 0.03
CA ASN A 80 -10.23 -3.06 -0.64
C ASN A 80 -10.63 -2.01 0.39
N MET A 81 -10.02 -0.83 0.37
CA MET A 81 -10.23 0.18 1.40
C MET A 81 -11.44 1.09 1.13
N GLN A 82 -12.00 1.04 -0.09
CA GLN A 82 -13.17 1.80 -0.54
C GLN A 82 -12.95 3.30 -0.61
N GLY A 83 -12.96 4.03 0.50
CA GLY A 83 -12.61 5.44 0.46
C GLY A 83 -12.43 6.06 1.83
N GLY A 84 -12.00 7.32 1.85
CA GLY A 84 -11.34 7.89 3.02
C GLY A 84 -9.82 7.85 2.79
N ASN A 85 -9.07 8.48 3.70
CA ASN A 85 -7.62 8.46 3.62
C ASN A 85 -7.10 7.26 4.40
N ASP A 86 -6.67 6.24 3.67
CA ASP A 86 -6.39 4.92 4.22
C ASP A 86 -4.89 4.65 4.33
N LEU A 87 -4.49 3.92 5.38
CA LEU A 87 -3.14 3.42 5.58
C LEU A 87 -3.16 1.89 5.67
N VAL A 88 -2.43 1.24 4.77
CA VAL A 88 -2.17 -0.20 4.85
C VAL A 88 -0.68 -0.44 5.09
N LEU A 89 -0.35 -0.97 6.28
CA LEU A 89 1.01 -1.35 6.67
C LEU A 89 1.17 -2.87 6.64
N ILE A 90 2.06 -3.39 5.80
CA ILE A 90 2.46 -4.79 5.76
C ILE A 90 3.90 -4.89 6.25
N TRP A 91 4.12 -5.61 7.36
CA TRP A 91 5.44 -5.61 7.99
C TRP A 91 5.93 -6.98 8.44
N GLY A 92 7.14 -7.33 8.00
CA GLY A 92 7.86 -8.52 8.40
C GLY A 92 7.37 -9.81 7.74
N GLY A 93 8.21 -10.84 7.73
CA GLY A 93 7.79 -12.21 7.42
C GLY A 93 7.62 -12.52 5.93
N THR A 94 6.87 -13.57 5.63
CA THR A 94 6.75 -14.14 4.28
C THR A 94 5.31 -14.52 4.01
N LEU A 95 4.80 -14.25 2.82
CA LEU A 95 3.55 -14.79 2.30
C LEU A 95 3.87 -15.69 1.10
N ALA A 96 3.30 -16.88 1.03
CA ALA A 96 3.56 -17.80 -0.09
C ALA A 96 2.88 -17.36 -1.40
N GLY A 97 1.69 -16.76 -1.33
CA GLY A 97 0.94 -16.32 -2.50
C GLY A 97 1.01 -14.80 -2.69
N SER A 98 -0.15 -14.21 -2.99
CA SER A 98 -0.27 -12.88 -3.57
C SER A 98 -0.86 -11.88 -2.60
N VAL A 99 -0.50 -10.61 -2.78
CA VAL A 99 -1.18 -9.47 -2.14
C VAL A 99 -1.77 -8.60 -3.23
N SER A 100 -3.07 -8.35 -3.14
CA SER A 100 -3.78 -7.39 -3.99
C SER A 100 -4.43 -6.33 -3.12
N MET A 101 -4.21 -5.06 -3.45
CA MET A 101 -4.74 -3.92 -2.72
C MET A 101 -5.43 -2.96 -3.69
N ASN A 102 -6.66 -2.59 -3.39
CA ASN A 102 -7.37 -1.47 -4.00
C ASN A 102 -7.60 -0.44 -2.90
N MET A 103 -6.97 0.73 -3.01
CA MET A 103 -7.01 1.76 -1.98
C MET A 103 -8.29 2.61 -2.08
N GLY A 104 -8.84 2.76 -3.27
CA GLY A 104 -10.18 3.31 -3.45
C GLY A 104 -10.14 4.81 -3.66
N GLN A 105 -10.93 5.58 -2.90
CA GLN A 105 -10.98 7.04 -2.99
C GLN A 105 -10.31 7.70 -1.79
N GLY A 106 -9.29 8.52 -2.00
CA GLY A 106 -8.72 9.30 -0.91
C GLY A 106 -7.27 9.67 -1.14
N SER A 107 -6.63 10.19 -0.09
CA SER A 107 -5.17 10.32 -0.05
C SER A 107 -4.61 9.14 0.72
N ASP A 108 -4.21 8.10 0.00
CA ASP A 108 -3.92 6.79 0.56
C ASP A 108 -2.43 6.52 0.71
N ARG A 109 -2.11 5.57 1.60
CA ARG A 109 -0.74 5.21 1.92
C ARG A 109 -0.59 3.70 2.02
N VAL A 110 0.37 3.15 1.28
CA VAL A 110 0.72 1.73 1.34
C VAL A 110 2.19 1.60 1.73
N ILE A 111 2.44 0.96 2.87
CA ILE A 111 3.79 0.74 3.39
C ILE A 111 4.04 -0.75 3.51
N ILE A 112 5.06 -1.26 2.80
CA ILE A 112 5.48 -2.65 2.84
C ILE A 112 6.94 -2.72 3.29
N GLY A 113 7.21 -3.35 4.42
CA GLY A 113 8.54 -3.42 5.01
C GLY A 113 8.97 -4.84 5.36
N TYR A 114 10.23 -5.21 5.12
CA TYR A 114 10.84 -6.46 5.60
C TYR A 114 10.04 -7.72 5.25
N THR A 115 9.43 -7.74 4.07
CA THR A 115 8.41 -8.74 3.68
C THR A 115 8.82 -9.48 2.41
N THR A 116 8.60 -10.79 2.36
CA THR A 116 8.68 -11.57 1.13
C THR A 116 7.28 -11.95 0.63
N ILE A 117 6.93 -11.59 -0.59
CA ILE A 117 5.68 -11.99 -1.27
C ILE A 117 6.04 -13.03 -2.34
N GLY A 118 5.54 -14.25 -2.14
CA GLY A 118 5.91 -15.44 -2.90
C GLY A 118 5.33 -15.49 -4.32
N ASN A 119 4.33 -14.66 -4.62
CA ASN A 119 3.75 -14.56 -5.94
C ASN A 119 3.66 -13.09 -6.41
N LYS A 120 2.45 -12.54 -6.49
CA LYS A 120 2.20 -11.20 -7.07
C LYS A 120 1.96 -10.17 -5.99
N LEU A 121 2.45 -8.96 -6.22
CA LEU A 121 2.03 -7.75 -5.53
C LEU A 121 1.28 -6.86 -6.53
N THR A 122 0.05 -6.48 -6.20
CA THR A 122 -0.71 -5.49 -6.96
C THR A 122 -1.21 -4.43 -6.00
N ILE A 123 -0.87 -3.18 -6.29
CA ILE A 123 -1.37 -1.99 -5.60
C ILE A 123 -2.09 -1.17 -6.66
N THR A 124 -3.35 -0.85 -6.40
CA THR A 124 -4.15 0.02 -7.24
C THR A 124 -4.75 1.11 -6.39
N ASP A 125 -4.51 2.35 -6.75
CA ASP A 125 -5.27 3.49 -6.28
C ASP A 125 -5.98 4.10 -7.49
N PRO A 126 -7.27 3.80 -7.69
CA PRO A 126 -7.97 4.27 -8.85
C PRO A 126 -8.35 5.76 -8.75
N LEU A 127 -8.39 6.35 -7.54
CA LEU A 127 -9.03 7.64 -7.30
C LEU A 127 -8.35 8.40 -6.14
N GLY A 128 -7.41 9.29 -6.47
CA GLY A 128 -6.75 10.17 -5.51
C GLY A 128 -5.23 9.95 -5.45
N PRO A 129 -4.50 10.83 -4.76
CA PRO A 129 -3.05 10.72 -4.64
C PRO A 129 -2.66 9.59 -3.68
N ILE A 130 -1.62 8.83 -4.02
CA ILE A 130 -1.10 7.74 -3.20
C ILE A 130 0.38 7.93 -2.83
N GLU A 131 0.72 7.58 -1.60
CA GLU A 131 2.09 7.31 -1.16
C GLU A 131 2.34 5.80 -1.07
N VAL A 132 3.20 5.25 -1.94
CA VAL A 132 3.65 3.86 -1.87
C VAL A 132 5.10 3.80 -1.40
N ALA A 133 5.34 3.17 -0.26
CA ALA A 133 6.68 2.93 0.29
C ALA A 133 6.95 1.43 0.43
N ILE A 134 7.92 0.89 -0.33
CA ILE A 134 8.33 -0.52 -0.24
C ILE A 134 9.80 -0.58 0.16
N THR A 135 10.09 -1.18 1.33
CA THR A 135 11.44 -1.20 1.92
C THR A 135 11.85 -2.62 2.32
N VAL A 136 13.04 -3.05 1.90
CA VAL A 136 13.61 -4.37 2.24
C VAL A 136 12.62 -5.49 1.94
N ALA A 137 12.02 -5.47 0.74
CA ALA A 137 11.05 -6.45 0.31
C ALA A 137 11.59 -7.37 -0.79
N THR A 138 11.01 -8.56 -0.93
CA THR A 138 11.24 -9.44 -2.09
C THR A 138 9.90 -9.87 -2.67
N ILE A 139 9.65 -9.56 -3.94
CA ILE A 139 8.46 -10.02 -4.68
C ILE A 139 8.94 -11.01 -5.75
N GLN A 140 8.46 -12.25 -5.68
CA GLN A 140 9.02 -13.34 -6.48
C GLN A 140 8.55 -13.37 -7.93
N ASN A 141 7.31 -12.96 -8.23
CA ASN A 141 6.73 -13.17 -9.56
C ASN A 141 6.43 -11.87 -10.31
N SER A 142 5.48 -11.04 -9.88
CA SER A 142 5.20 -9.79 -10.57
C SER A 142 4.78 -8.70 -9.61
N THR A 143 5.13 -7.47 -9.94
CA THR A 143 4.69 -6.27 -9.21
C THR A 143 4.00 -5.31 -10.15
N ALA A 144 2.83 -4.83 -9.75
CA ALA A 144 2.13 -3.75 -10.42
C ALA A 144 1.74 -2.69 -9.38
N ILE A 145 2.15 -1.45 -9.62
CA ILE A 145 1.71 -0.27 -8.89
C ILE A 145 1.01 0.61 -9.92
N LEU A 146 -0.30 0.81 -9.74
CA LEU A 146 -1.16 1.54 -10.66
C LEU A 146 -1.89 2.61 -9.87
N SER A 147 -1.50 3.87 -9.99
CA SER A 147 -2.19 4.97 -9.32
C SER A 147 -3.04 5.77 -10.29
N SER A 148 -3.65 6.82 -9.77
CA SER A 148 -4.68 7.58 -10.46
C SER A 148 -4.10 8.84 -11.09
N PRO A 149 -4.86 9.61 -11.87
CA PRO A 149 -4.40 10.91 -12.38
C PRO A 149 -4.27 12.00 -11.30
N ASN A 150 -3.36 11.84 -10.33
CA ASN A 150 -3.03 12.81 -9.28
C ASN A 150 -1.50 12.80 -9.01
N ASP A 151 -1.02 13.77 -8.23
CA ASP A 151 0.38 13.82 -7.80
C ASP A 151 0.69 12.66 -6.84
N ASP A 152 1.46 11.67 -7.30
CA ASP A 152 1.75 10.45 -6.57
C ASP A 152 3.20 10.38 -6.08
N THR A 153 3.44 9.59 -5.03
CA THR A 153 4.78 9.34 -4.51
C THR A 153 5.06 7.85 -4.42
N VAL A 154 6.11 7.38 -5.09
CA VAL A 154 6.53 5.97 -5.06
C VAL A 154 7.99 5.87 -4.63
N THR A 155 8.21 5.27 -3.47
CA THR A 155 9.54 5.07 -2.88
C THR A 155 9.85 3.58 -2.72
N LEU A 156 10.85 3.08 -3.44
CA LEU A 156 11.30 1.68 -3.37
C LEU A 156 12.74 1.60 -2.88
N VAL A 157 12.95 1.00 -1.70
CA VAL A 157 14.24 0.97 -1.01
C VAL A 157 14.69 -0.46 -0.77
N GLN A 158 15.92 -0.78 -1.16
CA GLN A 158 16.61 -2.04 -0.85
C GLN A 158 15.79 -3.30 -1.14
N SER A 159 15.00 -3.26 -2.21
CA SER A 159 14.02 -4.31 -2.53
C SER A 159 14.39 -5.11 -3.77
N ASN A 160 13.90 -6.35 -3.86
CA ASN A 160 14.15 -7.26 -4.97
C ASN A 160 12.85 -7.61 -5.68
N PHE A 161 12.70 -7.18 -6.93
CA PHE A 161 11.57 -7.49 -7.81
C PHE A 161 12.03 -8.50 -8.85
N ARG A 162 11.65 -9.77 -8.66
CA ARG A 162 12.25 -10.87 -9.42
C ARG A 162 11.67 -11.09 -10.81
N GLY A 163 10.38 -10.83 -11.00
CA GLY A 163 9.77 -10.87 -12.32
C GLY A 163 9.24 -9.51 -12.75
N PRO A 164 8.28 -9.45 -13.70
CA PRO A 164 7.90 -8.20 -14.34
C PRO A 164 7.46 -7.14 -13.34
N PHE A 165 7.98 -5.94 -13.52
CA PHE A 165 7.66 -4.77 -12.73
C PHE A 165 6.96 -3.73 -13.60
N LEU A 166 5.74 -3.38 -13.22
CA LEU A 166 4.95 -2.30 -13.80
C LEU A 166 4.72 -1.22 -12.76
N LEU A 167 5.12 0.00 -13.10
CA LEU A 167 4.74 1.22 -12.42
C LEU A 167 4.02 2.11 -13.43
N ASN A 168 2.80 2.51 -13.09
CA ASN A 168 2.06 3.52 -13.82
C ASN A 168 1.49 4.50 -12.81
N THR A 169 1.99 5.75 -12.83
CA THR A 169 1.53 6.78 -11.90
C THR A 169 0.38 7.64 -12.42
N GLY A 170 -0.09 7.38 -13.65
CA GLY A 170 -1.23 8.12 -14.19
C GLY A 170 -0.77 9.44 -14.81
N ASN A 171 -1.45 10.54 -14.51
CA ASN A 171 -1.05 11.90 -14.86
C ASN A 171 -0.95 12.68 -13.54
N GLY A 172 -0.01 13.58 -13.38
CA GLY A 172 0.25 14.26 -12.12
C GLY A 172 1.71 14.67 -12.05
N ALA A 173 2.09 15.53 -11.12
CA ALA A 173 3.50 15.77 -10.83
C ALA A 173 4.01 14.69 -9.87
N ASP A 174 4.57 13.60 -10.41
CA ASP A 174 4.89 12.41 -9.64
C ASP A 174 6.34 12.40 -9.11
N ASP A 175 6.55 11.90 -7.90
CA ASP A 175 7.89 11.66 -7.34
C ASP A 175 8.18 10.17 -7.18
N VAL A 176 9.07 9.66 -8.05
CA VAL A 176 9.50 8.26 -8.06
C VAL A 176 10.95 8.16 -7.60
N THR A 177 11.15 7.59 -6.41
CA THR A 177 12.48 7.39 -5.82
C THR A 177 12.80 5.91 -5.63
N LEU A 178 13.81 5.42 -6.35
CA LEU A 178 14.31 4.05 -6.29
C LEU A 178 15.73 4.03 -5.72
N THR A 179 15.96 3.34 -4.60
CA THR A 179 17.26 3.29 -3.94
C THR A 179 17.67 1.87 -3.57
N GLY A 180 18.82 1.40 -4.07
CA GLY A 180 19.39 0.10 -3.70
C GLY A 180 18.54 -1.10 -4.15
N SER A 181 17.66 -0.93 -5.14
CA SER A 181 16.67 -1.92 -5.54
C SER A 181 17.06 -2.66 -6.82
N ASN A 182 16.68 -3.93 -6.91
CA ASN A 182 16.97 -4.80 -8.04
C ASN A 182 15.68 -5.17 -8.79
N PHE A 183 15.66 -4.96 -10.11
CA PHE A 183 14.60 -5.35 -11.03
C PHE A 183 15.15 -6.42 -11.98
N ASN A 184 14.92 -7.69 -11.66
CA ASN A 184 15.63 -8.80 -12.31
C ASN A 184 15.01 -9.23 -13.65
N SER A 185 13.85 -8.68 -14.00
CA SER A 185 13.12 -8.96 -15.24
C SER A 185 12.72 -7.65 -15.93
N SER A 186 11.74 -7.70 -16.84
CA SER A 186 11.23 -6.51 -17.55
C SER A 186 10.74 -5.45 -16.56
N PHE A 187 11.16 -4.22 -16.81
CA PHE A 187 10.73 -3.03 -16.07
C PHE A 187 9.97 -2.11 -17.03
N LEU A 188 8.79 -1.65 -16.61
CA LEU A 188 8.01 -0.62 -17.30
C LEU A 188 7.55 0.40 -16.27
N GLY A 189 8.09 1.62 -16.34
CA GLY A 189 7.63 2.79 -15.61
C GLY A 189 7.03 3.80 -16.57
N LEU A 190 5.80 4.24 -16.30
CA LEU A 190 5.07 5.25 -17.08
C LEU A 190 4.54 6.31 -16.11
N LEU A 191 4.95 7.57 -16.28
CA LEU A 191 4.55 8.65 -15.37
C LEU A 191 3.53 9.63 -15.99
N GLY A 192 3.38 9.62 -17.32
CA GLY A 192 2.24 10.23 -18.01
C GLY A 192 2.36 11.73 -18.21
N ASP A 193 1.27 12.49 -18.07
CA ASP A 193 1.34 13.94 -18.20
C ASP A 193 1.66 14.58 -16.85
N GLY A 194 2.65 15.47 -16.77
CA GLY A 194 3.07 16.06 -15.50
C GLY A 194 4.49 16.58 -15.53
N ASN A 195 4.93 17.24 -14.46
CA ASN A 195 6.35 17.55 -14.29
C ASN A 195 6.92 16.56 -13.28
N ASP A 196 7.49 15.47 -13.77
CA ASP A 196 7.84 14.35 -12.93
C ASP A 196 9.25 14.42 -12.40
N ILE A 197 9.48 13.79 -11.25
CA ILE A 197 10.79 13.66 -10.66
C ILE A 197 11.11 12.19 -10.45
N ILE A 198 12.18 11.74 -11.11
CA ILE A 198 12.68 10.38 -10.98
C ILE A 198 14.09 10.40 -10.40
N ARG A 199 14.28 9.65 -9.31
CA ARG A 199 15.58 9.48 -8.64
C ARG A 199 15.94 8.01 -8.58
N LEU A 200 17.02 7.63 -9.25
CA LEU A 200 17.57 6.28 -9.25
C LEU A 200 18.93 6.27 -8.56
N THR A 201 19.05 5.58 -7.44
CA THR A 201 20.31 5.45 -6.70
C THR A 201 20.65 3.99 -6.47
N ASN A 202 21.83 3.55 -6.88
CA ASN A 202 22.34 2.18 -6.65
C ASN A 202 21.36 1.08 -7.08
N CYS A 203 20.69 1.25 -8.22
CA CYS A 203 19.68 0.29 -8.71
C CYS A 203 20.27 -0.66 -9.76
N PHE A 204 19.71 -1.86 -9.86
CA PHE A 204 20.06 -2.85 -10.88
C PHE A 204 18.85 -3.19 -11.75
N PHE A 205 19.03 -3.15 -13.07
CA PHE A 205 18.06 -3.58 -14.07
C PHE A 205 18.61 -4.77 -14.85
N GLY A 206 18.09 -5.97 -14.57
CA GLY A 206 18.59 -7.23 -15.11
C GLY A 206 18.21 -7.49 -16.57
N GLN A 207 17.24 -6.75 -17.11
CA GLN A 207 16.79 -6.79 -18.50
C GLN A 207 16.51 -5.37 -18.99
N PRO A 208 16.51 -5.15 -20.32
CA PRO A 208 15.91 -3.96 -20.92
C PRO A 208 14.55 -3.61 -20.34
N GLY A 209 14.41 -2.37 -19.88
CA GLY A 209 13.15 -1.79 -19.43
C GLY A 209 12.78 -0.49 -20.13
N VAL A 210 11.61 0.06 -19.83
CA VAL A 210 11.19 1.40 -20.24
C VAL A 210 10.91 2.21 -18.99
N LEU A 211 11.38 3.45 -18.98
CA LEU A 211 11.03 4.46 -18.00
C LEU A 211 10.66 5.72 -18.78
N ASP A 212 9.38 6.03 -18.84
CA ASP A 212 8.85 7.15 -19.61
C ASP A 212 8.27 8.18 -18.63
N GLY A 213 8.87 9.37 -18.60
CA GLY A 213 8.30 10.53 -17.90
C GLY A 213 7.01 10.99 -18.56
N GLY A 214 6.86 10.77 -19.87
CA GLY A 214 5.68 11.17 -20.61
C GLY A 214 5.75 12.63 -21.07
N ASN A 215 4.71 13.43 -20.85
CA ASN A 215 4.65 14.82 -21.29
C ASN A 215 4.85 15.79 -20.13
N GLY A 216 5.78 16.71 -20.27
CA GLY A 216 5.94 17.86 -19.37
C GLY A 216 7.41 18.23 -19.23
N THR A 217 7.81 18.77 -18.08
CA THR A 217 9.21 19.05 -17.77
C THR A 217 9.68 18.09 -16.70
N ASP A 218 10.32 17.00 -17.13
CA ASP A 218 10.66 15.88 -16.25
C ASP A 218 12.12 15.94 -15.83
N THR A 219 12.38 15.55 -14.58
CA THR A 219 13.72 15.53 -14.01
C THR A 219 14.13 14.11 -13.68
N LEU A 220 15.25 13.67 -14.25
CA LEU A 220 15.87 12.39 -13.92
C LEU A 220 17.24 12.57 -13.29
N THR A 221 17.42 12.02 -12.10
CA THR A 221 18.72 11.91 -11.44
C THR A 221 19.11 10.44 -11.31
N GLN A 222 20.31 10.08 -11.78
CA GLN A 222 20.83 8.71 -11.68
C GLN A 222 22.22 8.67 -11.06
N VAL A 223 22.40 7.81 -10.06
CA VAL A 223 23.67 7.55 -9.41
C VAL A 223 23.83 6.04 -9.20
N GLY A 224 24.90 5.44 -9.71
CA GLY A 224 25.20 4.03 -9.47
C GLY A 224 24.17 3.04 -10.05
N VAL A 225 23.52 3.38 -11.17
CA VAL A 225 22.57 2.50 -11.87
C VAL A 225 23.34 1.50 -12.74
N ILE A 226 23.03 0.21 -12.60
CA ILE A 226 23.65 -0.89 -13.35
C ILE A 226 22.58 -1.60 -14.18
N GLY A 227 22.89 -1.91 -15.44
CA GLY A 227 21.89 -2.36 -16.41
C GLY A 227 21.08 -1.19 -16.96
N THR A 228 20.41 -1.39 -18.08
CA THR A 228 19.74 -0.29 -18.81
C THR A 228 18.22 -0.44 -18.77
N PRO A 229 17.49 0.50 -18.16
CA PRO A 229 16.25 0.97 -18.77
C PRO A 229 16.62 1.42 -20.20
N VAL A 230 16.14 0.71 -21.20
CA VAL A 230 16.54 0.84 -22.61
C VAL A 230 15.97 2.10 -23.26
N THR A 231 14.87 2.64 -22.73
CA THR A 231 14.34 3.93 -23.15
C THR A 231 14.03 4.76 -21.92
N ILE A 232 14.71 5.90 -21.81
CA ILE A 232 14.37 6.98 -20.90
C ILE A 232 13.88 8.12 -21.79
N SER A 233 12.59 8.42 -21.70
CA SER A 233 12.00 9.58 -22.36
C SER A 233 11.66 10.59 -21.26
N ILE A 234 12.42 11.68 -21.21
CA ILE A 234 12.18 12.82 -20.34
C ILE A 234 12.24 14.07 -21.24
N PRO A 235 11.09 14.65 -21.65
CA PRO A 235 11.08 15.90 -22.42
C PRO A 235 11.70 17.10 -21.69
#